data_AF-A0A7Y2P970-F1
#
_entry.id   AF-A0A7Y2P970-F1
#
_cell.length_a   1.000
_cell.length_b   1.000
_cell.length_c   1.000
_cell.angle_alpha   90.00
_cell.angle_beta   90.00
_cell.angle_gamma   90.00
#
_symmetry.space_group_name_H-M   'P 1'
#
loop_
_entity.id
_entity.type
_entity.pdbx_description
1 polymer ?
#
loop_
_entity_poly.entity_id
_entity_poly.type
_entity_poly.pdbx_seq_one_letter_code
_entity_poly.pdbx_strand_id
1 'polypeptide(L)'
;SESIMVQMADGVKPVTAALDSASELRVPLLISSLTTSAAFLPIYLAESDVGEYTAPLFKVVTITLLCSWILATTMTPLFCVNFLRVKKAPPEEDRYGSRFYHLYRRFLLGILGRPLLSILVAASLFGASIFGFRYIPNIFFPENDKAIFYAELKLPIGTPLSKTEEVVKEIETYLETELRAGVSGRKEGIIDWASFLGEGAPRFFLSYGPEPPSPEYAYMLINGSSLEAIRNELIPKIESFCIENFPDLNTTVRPLPLGPPVDNPVEVRISGKDSDVLFDISQKVMAKLSAIPGTKDVTDDWGRRTKKLLVKINQPRALRAGLTSTDVAVSLQTILSGIETTDYREEDEIIPVTLRSVAADRKDIGKLESHNIYVQTTGSSVPLKQVADIEIAWEPAKILRRDKLRTVTVQANVRPGVNAIATANEIDRWLTTESAGWDLGYKYELGGEIETSGEANQSIMEKLPVAGLIILLLLVGQFNSIRKTAIVLLTIPMGIIGVVVGLLAAGSYFGFMTLLGIISLSGIVINNAIVLLDRIRIEIEEHGLEPQRAIVETAQRRLRPILLTTATTAGGLLPLWFGG
;
A
#
# COMPACT_ATOMS: atom_id res chain seq x y z
N SER A 1 -13.90 -28.40 -26.15
CA SER A 1 -12.80 -29.18 -25.55
C SER A 1 -12.02 -29.87 -26.67
N GLU A 2 -10.69 -29.69 -26.73
CA GLU A 2 -9.84 -30.31 -27.75
C GLU A 2 -9.81 -31.84 -27.62
N SER A 3 -9.93 -32.37 -26.39
CA SER A 3 -10.08 -33.81 -26.14
C SER A 3 -11.30 -34.40 -26.87
N ILE A 4 -12.45 -33.72 -26.79
CA ILE A 4 -13.69 -34.14 -27.48
C ILE A 4 -13.49 -34.09 -29.01
N MET A 5 -12.82 -33.04 -29.51
CA MET A 5 -12.51 -32.93 -30.95
C MET A 5 -11.65 -34.08 -31.46
N VAL A 6 -10.61 -34.46 -30.70
CA VAL A 6 -9.70 -35.55 -31.08
C VAL A 6 -10.47 -36.88 -31.08
N GLN A 7 -11.20 -37.19 -30.01
CA GLN A 7 -11.99 -38.43 -29.93
C GLN A 7 -13.08 -38.52 -31.02
N MET A 8 -13.77 -37.42 -31.33
CA MET A 8 -14.74 -37.36 -32.43
C MET A 8 -14.07 -37.55 -33.80
N ALA A 9 -12.87 -37.00 -33.97
CA ALA A 9 -12.10 -37.17 -35.19
C ALA A 9 -11.56 -38.61 -35.35
N ASP A 10 -11.39 -39.35 -34.24
CA ASP A 10 -11.04 -40.78 -34.20
C ASP A 10 -12.25 -41.70 -34.45
N GLY A 11 -13.45 -41.12 -34.65
CA GLY A 11 -14.67 -41.84 -35.01
C GLY A 11 -15.56 -42.19 -33.82
N VAL A 12 -15.26 -41.73 -32.60
CA VAL A 12 -16.13 -41.90 -31.43
C VAL A 12 -17.40 -41.05 -31.60
N LYS A 13 -18.56 -41.58 -31.19
CA LYS A 13 -19.83 -40.84 -31.25
C LYS A 13 -19.75 -39.56 -30.41
N PRO A 14 -20.34 -38.43 -30.83
CA PRO A 14 -20.22 -37.15 -30.14
C PRO A 14 -20.59 -37.19 -28.65
N VAL A 15 -21.69 -37.88 -28.31
CA VAL A 15 -22.16 -38.01 -26.91
C VAL A 15 -21.18 -38.82 -26.06
N THR A 16 -20.67 -39.94 -26.61
CA THR A 16 -19.71 -40.80 -25.91
C THR A 16 -18.38 -40.07 -25.72
N ALA A 17 -17.87 -39.41 -26.76
CA ALA A 17 -16.65 -38.60 -26.69
C ALA A 17 -16.75 -37.46 -25.64
N ALA A 18 -17.93 -36.85 -25.53
CA ALA A 18 -18.21 -35.81 -24.55
C ALA A 18 -18.24 -36.35 -23.12
N LEU A 19 -18.87 -37.51 -22.89
CA LEU A 19 -18.93 -38.17 -21.58
C LEU A 19 -17.55 -38.65 -21.14
N ASP A 20 -16.79 -39.29 -22.03
CA ASP A 20 -15.46 -39.84 -21.75
C ASP A 20 -14.46 -38.72 -21.46
N SER A 21 -14.43 -37.67 -22.28
CA SER A 21 -13.56 -36.52 -22.02
C SER A 21 -13.93 -35.78 -20.73
N ALA A 22 -15.22 -35.72 -20.38
CA ALA A 22 -15.67 -35.06 -19.16
C ALA A 22 -15.36 -35.89 -17.89
N SER A 23 -15.46 -37.22 -17.96
CA SER A 23 -15.14 -38.11 -16.85
C SER A 23 -13.64 -38.18 -16.58
N GLU A 24 -12.81 -38.25 -17.63
CA GLU A 24 -11.34 -38.26 -17.55
C GLU A 24 -10.82 -36.96 -16.90
N LEU A 25 -11.35 -35.81 -17.32
CA LEU A 25 -10.80 -34.50 -16.92
C LEU A 25 -11.41 -33.93 -15.64
N ARG A 26 -12.51 -34.50 -15.10
CA ARG A 26 -13.23 -33.92 -13.96
C ARG A 26 -12.34 -33.73 -12.73
N VAL A 27 -11.63 -34.78 -12.32
CA VAL A 27 -10.78 -34.74 -11.11
C VAL A 27 -9.51 -33.92 -11.33
N PRO A 28 -8.72 -34.13 -12.40
CA PRO A 28 -7.52 -33.32 -12.66
C PRO A 28 -7.81 -31.82 -12.74
N LEU A 29 -8.92 -31.42 -13.38
CA LEU A 29 -9.30 -30.02 -13.48
C LEU A 29 -9.78 -29.45 -12.15
N LEU A 30 -10.48 -30.22 -11.31
CA LEU A 30 -10.90 -29.77 -9.99
C LEU A 30 -9.69 -29.53 -9.08
N ILE A 31 -8.77 -30.50 -9.03
CA ILE A 31 -7.55 -30.39 -8.22
C ILE A 31 -6.71 -29.23 -8.69
N SER A 32 -6.56 -29.03 -10.00
CA SER A 32 -5.89 -27.87 -10.57
C SER A 32 -6.51 -26.54 -10.13
N SER A 33 -7.84 -26.41 -10.26
CA SER A 33 -8.57 -25.21 -9.83
C SER A 33 -8.40 -24.94 -8.33
N LEU A 34 -8.55 -25.98 -7.48
CA LEU A 34 -8.36 -25.87 -6.04
C LEU A 34 -6.92 -25.52 -5.67
N THR A 35 -5.93 -26.04 -6.40
CA THR A 35 -4.52 -25.75 -6.16
C THR A 35 -4.19 -24.30 -6.52
N THR A 36 -4.79 -23.80 -7.61
CA THR A 36 -4.71 -22.38 -8.00
C THR A 36 -5.35 -21.49 -6.93
N SER A 37 -6.54 -21.83 -6.45
CA SER A 37 -7.18 -21.10 -5.35
C SER A 37 -6.36 -21.15 -4.06
N ALA A 38 -5.79 -22.31 -3.71
CA ALA A 38 -4.95 -22.49 -2.54
C ALA A 38 -3.67 -21.63 -2.60
N ALA A 39 -3.13 -21.36 -3.79
CA ALA A 39 -2.00 -20.44 -3.94
C ALA A 39 -2.34 -19.01 -3.49
N PHE A 40 -3.58 -18.56 -3.67
CA PHE A 40 -4.05 -17.24 -3.21
C PHE A 40 -4.50 -17.21 -1.74
N LEU A 41 -4.63 -18.38 -1.10
CA LEU A 41 -5.13 -18.48 0.27
C LEU A 41 -4.28 -17.75 1.33
N PRO A 42 -2.93 -17.73 1.29
CA PRO A 42 -2.12 -17.02 2.30
C PRO A 42 -2.48 -15.55 2.41
N ILE A 43 -2.79 -14.92 1.28
CA ILE A 43 -3.14 -13.50 1.19
C ILE A 43 -4.47 -13.24 1.88
N TYR A 44 -5.45 -14.13 1.68
CA TYR A 44 -6.75 -14.04 2.34
C TYR A 44 -6.67 -14.26 3.86
N LEU A 45 -5.73 -15.11 4.30
CA LEU A 45 -5.51 -15.41 5.72
C LEU A 45 -4.56 -14.41 6.40
N ALA A 46 -3.87 -13.56 5.65
CA ALA A 46 -2.93 -12.60 6.20
C ALA A 46 -3.69 -11.55 7.01
N GLU A 47 -3.41 -11.49 8.30
CA GLU A 47 -3.94 -10.49 9.22
C GLU A 47 -3.10 -9.22 9.07
N SER A 48 -3.39 -8.44 8.03
CA SER A 48 -2.74 -7.16 7.74
C SER A 48 -3.69 -6.30 6.92
N ASP A 49 -3.49 -4.97 6.92
CA ASP A 49 -4.27 -4.04 6.10
C ASP A 49 -4.25 -4.46 4.62
N VAL A 50 -3.10 -4.95 4.17
CA VAL A 50 -2.90 -5.48 2.81
C VAL A 50 -3.77 -6.70 2.53
N GLY A 51 -3.91 -7.59 3.51
CA GLY A 51 -4.82 -8.73 3.46
C GLY A 51 -6.27 -8.28 3.29
N GLU A 52 -6.70 -7.22 3.97
CA GLU A 52 -8.05 -6.66 3.81
C GLU A 52 -8.28 -6.12 2.39
N TYR A 53 -7.32 -5.35 1.85
CA TYR A 53 -7.37 -4.83 0.49
C TYR A 53 -7.47 -5.94 -0.58
N THR A 54 -6.88 -7.11 -0.31
CA THR A 54 -6.67 -8.15 -1.34
C THR A 54 -7.49 -9.42 -1.12
N ALA A 55 -8.17 -9.53 0.03
CA ALA A 55 -9.13 -10.57 0.33
C ALA A 55 -10.19 -10.78 -0.77
N PRO A 56 -10.73 -9.73 -1.44
CA PRO A 56 -11.67 -9.92 -2.55
C PRO A 56 -11.10 -10.73 -3.71
N LEU A 57 -9.80 -10.63 -4.01
CA LEU A 57 -9.16 -11.36 -5.12
C LEU A 57 -9.28 -12.87 -4.91
N PHE A 58 -8.95 -13.37 -3.71
CA PHE A 58 -9.08 -14.80 -3.40
C PHE A 58 -10.54 -15.27 -3.55
N LYS A 59 -11.50 -14.49 -3.03
CA LYS A 59 -12.93 -14.84 -3.11
C LYS A 59 -13.39 -14.93 -4.56
N VAL A 60 -13.10 -13.90 -5.37
CA VAL A 60 -13.50 -13.85 -6.78
C VAL A 60 -12.82 -14.96 -7.57
N VAL A 61 -11.50 -15.11 -7.48
CA VAL A 61 -10.76 -16.15 -8.21
C VAL A 61 -11.28 -17.54 -7.85
N THR A 62 -11.48 -17.82 -6.56
CA THR A 62 -11.96 -19.14 -6.11
C THR A 62 -13.36 -19.44 -6.63
N ILE A 63 -14.29 -18.50 -6.49
CA ILE A 63 -15.67 -18.67 -6.98
C ILE A 63 -15.68 -18.84 -8.49
N THR A 64 -14.96 -17.99 -9.23
CA THR A 64 -14.87 -18.04 -10.69
C THR A 64 -14.26 -19.35 -11.19
N LEU A 65 -13.19 -19.85 -10.56
CA LEU A 65 -12.56 -21.12 -10.94
C LEU A 65 -13.47 -22.33 -10.68
N LEU A 66 -14.19 -22.34 -9.54
CA LEU A 66 -15.16 -23.38 -9.22
C LEU A 66 -16.36 -23.36 -10.17
N CYS A 67 -16.93 -22.18 -10.44
CA CYS A 67 -17.98 -22.02 -11.43
C CYS A 67 -17.50 -22.43 -12.83
N SER A 68 -16.28 -22.03 -13.22
CA SER A 68 -15.67 -22.42 -14.49
C SER A 68 -15.50 -23.93 -14.60
N TRP A 69 -15.12 -24.62 -13.52
CA TRP A 69 -15.02 -26.07 -13.50
C TRP A 69 -16.38 -26.76 -13.68
N ILE A 70 -17.44 -26.25 -13.02
CA ILE A 70 -18.81 -26.75 -13.19
C ILE A 70 -19.24 -26.58 -14.66
N LEU A 71 -19.04 -25.40 -15.24
CA LEU A 71 -19.41 -25.12 -16.64
C LEU A 71 -18.56 -25.92 -17.64
N ALA A 72 -17.29 -26.14 -17.35
CA ALA A 72 -16.38 -26.94 -18.19
C ALA A 72 -16.76 -28.42 -18.22
N THR A 73 -17.33 -28.95 -17.13
CA THR A 73 -17.74 -30.36 -17.02
C THR A 73 -19.20 -30.62 -17.44
N THR A 74 -20.05 -29.58 -17.50
CA THR A 74 -21.49 -29.72 -17.82
C THR A 74 -21.86 -29.06 -19.15
N MET A 75 -21.73 -27.73 -19.24
CA MET A 75 -22.16 -26.94 -20.39
C MET A 75 -21.23 -27.09 -21.60
N THR A 76 -19.92 -27.15 -21.38
CA THR A 76 -18.96 -27.26 -22.49
C THR A 76 -19.13 -28.56 -23.29
N PRO A 77 -19.27 -29.76 -22.66
CA PRO A 77 -19.59 -30.98 -23.39
C PRO A 77 -20.93 -30.92 -24.11
N LEU A 78 -21.97 -30.33 -23.50
CA LEU A 78 -23.28 -30.14 -24.12
C LEU A 78 -23.20 -29.30 -25.40
N PHE A 79 -22.50 -28.16 -25.36
CA PHE A 79 -22.30 -27.33 -26.54
C PHE A 79 -21.44 -28.02 -27.60
N CYS A 80 -20.45 -28.83 -27.20
CA CYS A 80 -19.68 -29.62 -28.15
C CYS A 80 -20.56 -30.65 -28.87
N VAL A 81 -21.45 -31.35 -28.17
CA VAL A 81 -22.37 -32.31 -28.82
C VAL A 81 -23.32 -31.63 -29.80
N ASN A 82 -23.84 -30.45 -29.43
CA ASN A 82 -24.90 -29.79 -30.21
C ASN A 82 -24.36 -29.01 -31.41
N PHE A 83 -23.20 -28.35 -31.29
CA PHE A 83 -22.69 -27.42 -32.30
C PHE A 83 -21.48 -27.95 -33.07
N LEU A 84 -20.72 -28.89 -32.50
CA LEU A 84 -19.40 -29.24 -33.03
C LEU A 84 -19.52 -30.30 -34.12
N ARG A 85 -19.23 -29.91 -35.36
CA ARG A 85 -19.17 -30.81 -36.52
C ARG A 85 -17.73 -31.10 -36.87
N VAL A 86 -17.26 -32.31 -36.56
CA VAL A 86 -15.88 -32.73 -36.82
C VAL A 86 -15.83 -33.58 -38.08
N LYS A 87 -15.00 -33.20 -39.05
CA LYS A 87 -14.65 -34.07 -40.19
C LYS A 87 -13.68 -35.15 -39.68
N LYS A 88 -13.85 -36.40 -40.13
CA LYS A 88 -12.88 -37.49 -39.86
C LYS A 88 -11.47 -37.01 -40.18
N ALA A 89 -10.55 -37.14 -39.23
CA ALA A 89 -9.16 -36.75 -39.45
C ALA A 89 -8.44 -37.75 -40.38
N PRO A 90 -7.40 -37.29 -41.11
CA PRO A 90 -6.46 -38.19 -41.77
C PRO A 90 -5.72 -39.10 -40.75
N PRO A 91 -5.05 -40.17 -41.20
CA PRO A 91 -4.38 -41.15 -40.33
C PRO A 91 -3.40 -40.51 -39.33
N GLU A 92 -3.15 -41.19 -38.19
CA GLU A 92 -2.30 -40.70 -37.08
C GLU A 92 -0.91 -40.18 -37.54
N GLU A 93 -0.34 -40.75 -38.60
CA GLU A 93 0.95 -40.33 -39.16
C GLU A 93 0.96 -38.90 -39.71
N ASP A 94 -0.17 -38.38 -40.20
CA ASP A 94 -0.27 -37.03 -40.77
C ASP A 94 -0.66 -35.95 -39.74
N ARG A 95 -1.23 -36.32 -38.59
CA ARG A 95 -1.71 -35.37 -37.57
C ARG A 95 -0.62 -34.56 -36.89
N TYR A 96 0.58 -35.13 -36.79
CA TYR A 96 1.77 -34.50 -36.21
C TYR A 96 2.94 -34.40 -37.22
N GLY A 97 2.65 -34.55 -38.52
CA GLY A 97 3.64 -34.52 -39.61
C GLY A 97 4.04 -33.12 -40.09
N SER A 98 3.56 -32.04 -39.45
CA SER A 98 3.94 -30.68 -39.84
C SER A 98 5.40 -30.38 -39.51
N ARG A 99 6.06 -29.52 -40.30
CA ARG A 99 7.46 -29.10 -40.07
C ARG A 99 7.69 -28.61 -38.63
N PHE A 100 6.69 -27.96 -38.04
CA PHE A 100 6.73 -27.46 -36.66
C PHE A 100 6.79 -28.60 -35.62
N TYR A 101 5.94 -29.63 -35.76
CA TYR A 101 5.96 -30.78 -34.86
C TYR A 101 7.22 -31.63 -34.99
N HIS A 102 7.79 -31.75 -36.21
CA HIS A 102 9.08 -32.41 -36.41
C HIS A 102 10.24 -31.66 -35.75
N LEU A 103 10.26 -30.32 -35.85
CA LEU A 103 11.26 -29.50 -35.18
C LEU A 103 11.14 -29.61 -33.65
N TYR A 104 9.92 -29.52 -33.11
CA TYR A 104 9.64 -29.69 -31.69
C TYR A 104 10.07 -31.08 -31.19
N ARG A 105 9.76 -32.14 -31.95
CA ARG A 105 10.18 -33.52 -31.61
C ARG A 105 11.69 -33.64 -31.56
N ARG A 106 12.41 -33.07 -32.54
CA ARG A 106 13.88 -33.10 -32.59
C ARG A 106 14.49 -32.35 -31.40
N PHE A 107 13.92 -31.20 -31.03
CA PHE A 107 14.32 -30.44 -29.86
C PHE A 107 14.10 -31.23 -28.56
N LEU A 108 12.92 -31.83 -28.41
CA LEU A 108 12.55 -32.62 -27.24
C LEU A 108 13.40 -33.88 -27.07
N LEU A 109 13.69 -34.60 -28.16
CA LEU A 109 14.63 -35.73 -28.15
C LEU A 109 16.06 -35.29 -27.83
N GLY A 110 16.47 -34.09 -28.26
CA GLY A 110 17.76 -33.50 -27.89
C GLY A 110 17.89 -33.22 -26.39
N ILE A 111 16.83 -32.67 -25.79
CA ILE A 111 16.74 -32.41 -24.33
C ILE A 111 16.74 -33.72 -23.54
N LEU A 112 15.93 -34.70 -23.97
CA LEU A 112 15.83 -36.01 -23.32
C LEU A 112 17.09 -36.86 -23.48
N GLY A 113 17.85 -36.69 -24.56
CA GLY A 113 19.10 -37.39 -24.79
C GLY A 113 20.24 -36.93 -23.87
N ARG A 114 20.12 -35.75 -23.25
CA ARG A 114 21.12 -35.19 -22.31
C ARG A 114 20.43 -34.54 -21.09
N PRO A 115 19.79 -35.33 -20.21
CA PRO A 115 18.95 -34.80 -19.14
C PRO A 115 19.73 -33.95 -18.14
N LEU A 116 20.97 -34.33 -17.80
CA LEU A 116 21.83 -33.56 -16.89
C LEU A 116 22.19 -32.18 -17.44
N LEU A 117 22.48 -32.08 -18.75
CA LEU A 117 22.77 -30.81 -19.41
C LEU A 117 21.53 -29.88 -19.36
N SER A 118 20.35 -30.43 -19.66
CA SER A 118 19.09 -29.68 -19.64
C SER A 118 18.77 -29.12 -18.25
N ILE A 119 18.98 -29.92 -17.20
CA ILE A 119 18.81 -29.48 -15.81
C ILE A 119 19.84 -28.39 -15.47
N LEU A 120 21.11 -28.55 -15.88
CA LEU A 120 22.17 -27.57 -15.62
C LEU A 120 21.88 -26.24 -16.31
N VAL A 121 21.38 -26.26 -17.56
CA VAL A 121 20.97 -25.04 -18.27
C VAL A 121 19.81 -24.36 -17.56
N ALA A 122 18.78 -25.11 -17.15
CA ALA A 122 17.66 -24.55 -16.40
C ALA A 122 18.10 -23.93 -15.07
N ALA A 123 18.97 -24.62 -14.32
CA ALA A 123 19.54 -24.13 -13.07
C ALA A 123 20.41 -22.89 -13.28
N SER A 124 21.19 -22.83 -14.38
CA SER A 124 21.99 -21.67 -14.74
C SER A 124 21.14 -20.46 -15.08
N LEU A 125 20.04 -20.64 -15.83
CA LEU A 125 19.10 -19.56 -16.15
C LEU A 125 18.39 -19.06 -14.89
N PHE A 126 18.02 -19.97 -13.98
CA PHE A 126 17.47 -19.62 -12.69
C PHE A 126 18.47 -18.80 -11.85
N GLY A 127 19.73 -19.24 -11.75
CA GLY A 127 20.78 -18.50 -11.05
C GLY A 127 21.04 -17.11 -11.66
N ALA A 128 21.04 -17.00 -12.99
CA ALA A 128 21.14 -15.72 -13.69
C ALA A 128 19.95 -14.80 -13.39
N SER A 129 18.73 -15.34 -13.29
CA SER A 129 17.54 -14.56 -12.93
C SER A 129 17.60 -14.03 -11.50
N ILE A 130 18.11 -14.81 -10.54
CA ILE A 130 18.32 -14.34 -9.16
C ILE A 130 19.33 -13.18 -9.13
N PHE A 131 20.39 -13.25 -9.94
CA PHE A 131 21.33 -12.14 -10.05
C PHE A 131 20.68 -10.91 -10.69
N GLY A 132 19.84 -11.10 -11.72
CA GLY A 132 19.07 -10.05 -12.38
C GLY A 132 18.09 -9.33 -11.45
N PHE A 133 17.54 -10.02 -10.45
CA PHE A 133 16.62 -9.45 -9.46
C PHE A 133 17.22 -8.27 -8.69
N ARG A 134 18.56 -8.21 -8.51
CA ARG A 134 19.24 -7.10 -7.83
C ARG A 134 19.13 -5.75 -8.54
N TYR A 135 18.80 -5.74 -9.83
CA TYR A 135 18.63 -4.53 -10.63
C TYR A 135 17.19 -4.04 -10.67
N ILE A 136 16.24 -4.80 -10.10
CA ILE A 136 14.83 -4.44 -10.08
C ILE A 136 14.58 -3.57 -8.83
N PRO A 137 14.03 -2.35 -8.98
CA PRO A 137 13.68 -1.51 -7.84
C PRO A 137 12.49 -2.13 -7.07
N ASN A 138 12.49 -2.01 -5.74
CA ASN A 138 11.39 -2.49 -4.90
C ASN A 138 10.45 -1.34 -4.53
N ILE A 139 9.19 -1.38 -4.95
CA ILE A 139 8.16 -0.41 -4.58
C ILE A 139 6.97 -1.19 -4.04
N PHE A 140 6.51 -0.89 -2.83
CA PHE A 140 5.53 -1.73 -2.16
C PHE A 140 4.15 -1.69 -2.84
N PHE A 141 3.57 -0.50 -2.99
CA PHE A 141 2.36 -0.25 -3.76
C PHE A 141 2.61 0.75 -4.89
N PRO A 142 1.98 0.56 -6.07
CA PRO A 142 2.01 1.55 -7.13
C PRO A 142 1.26 2.83 -6.69
N GLU A 143 1.56 3.94 -7.35
CA GLU A 143 0.78 5.18 -7.19
C GLU A 143 -0.62 5.03 -7.79
N ASN A 144 -1.56 5.88 -7.36
CA ASN A 144 -2.93 5.92 -7.87
C ASN A 144 -2.97 6.53 -9.28
N ASP A 145 -3.85 5.99 -10.12
CA ASP A 145 -4.08 6.40 -11.51
C ASP A 145 -5.11 7.54 -11.64
N LYS A 146 -5.85 7.84 -10.56
CA LYS A 146 -6.84 8.90 -10.54
C LYS A 146 -6.18 10.28 -10.63
N ALA A 147 -6.81 11.16 -11.42
CA ALA A 147 -6.43 12.56 -11.48
C ALA A 147 -6.93 13.36 -10.26
N ILE A 148 -6.66 12.86 -9.06
CA ILE A 148 -7.01 13.48 -7.78
C ILE A 148 -5.76 13.53 -6.92
N PHE A 149 -5.50 14.69 -6.33
CA PHE A 149 -4.40 14.91 -5.42
C PHE A 149 -4.86 15.81 -4.28
N TYR A 150 -4.04 15.94 -3.24
CA TYR A 150 -4.37 16.79 -2.11
C TYR A 150 -3.16 17.59 -1.65
N ALA A 151 -3.45 18.69 -0.97
CA ALA A 151 -2.47 19.53 -0.30
C ALA A 151 -2.80 19.59 1.20
N GLU A 152 -1.85 19.16 2.03
CA GLU A 152 -1.85 19.41 3.46
C GLU A 152 -1.06 20.68 3.73
N LEU A 153 -1.66 21.61 4.46
CA LEU A 153 -1.11 22.92 4.77
C LEU A 153 -1.01 23.05 6.28
N LYS A 154 0.22 23.09 6.81
CA LYS A 154 0.50 23.15 8.25
C LYS A 154 1.26 24.44 8.57
N LEU A 155 0.58 25.38 9.21
CA LEU A 155 1.21 26.59 9.77
C LEU A 155 1.78 26.31 11.17
N PRO A 156 2.62 27.20 11.72
CA PRO A 156 3.15 27.03 13.06
C PRO A 156 2.03 26.95 14.11
N ILE A 157 2.18 26.05 15.07
CA ILE A 157 1.20 25.81 16.14
C ILE A 157 0.95 27.10 16.92
N GLY A 158 -0.33 27.43 17.11
CA GLY A 158 -0.77 28.69 17.73
C GLY A 158 -1.17 29.78 16.73
N THR A 159 -1.08 29.51 15.43
CA THR A 159 -1.65 30.38 14.39
C THR A 159 -3.19 30.38 14.49
N PRO A 160 -3.84 31.55 14.52
CA PRO A 160 -5.31 31.61 14.59
C PRO A 160 -5.94 31.14 13.28
N LEU A 161 -7.12 30.51 13.37
CA LEU A 161 -7.85 30.00 12.20
C LEU A 161 -8.07 31.05 11.11
N SER A 162 -8.34 32.30 11.49
CA SER A 162 -8.52 33.40 10.55
C SER A 162 -7.30 33.67 9.67
N LYS A 163 -6.08 33.41 10.18
CA LYS A 163 -4.85 33.55 9.41
C LYS A 163 -4.65 32.36 8.47
N THR A 164 -4.99 31.16 8.93
CA THR A 164 -5.03 29.96 8.08
C THR A 164 -6.00 30.16 6.92
N GLU A 165 -7.20 30.68 7.19
CA GLU A 165 -8.21 31.01 6.17
C GLU A 165 -7.68 32.03 5.14
N GLU A 166 -6.98 33.09 5.58
CA GLU A 166 -6.36 34.07 4.68
C GLU A 166 -5.35 33.42 3.74
N VAL A 167 -4.45 32.59 4.28
CA VAL A 167 -3.42 31.88 3.49
C VAL A 167 -4.06 30.92 2.49
N VAL A 168 -5.06 30.13 2.92
CA VAL A 168 -5.76 29.20 2.02
C VAL A 168 -6.47 29.96 0.91
N LYS A 169 -7.13 31.08 1.21
CA LYS A 169 -7.81 31.90 0.21
C LYS A 169 -6.87 32.48 -0.84
N GLU A 170 -5.65 32.86 -0.46
CA GLU A 170 -4.62 33.28 -1.40
C GLU A 170 -4.19 32.13 -2.33
N ILE A 171 -4.03 30.92 -1.78
CA ILE A 171 -3.75 29.71 -2.57
C ILE A 171 -4.91 29.40 -3.52
N GLU A 172 -6.16 29.42 -3.05
CA GLU A 172 -7.35 29.20 -3.88
C GLU A 172 -7.44 30.21 -5.03
N THR A 173 -7.10 31.48 -4.77
CA THR A 173 -7.05 32.51 -5.80
C THR A 173 -6.02 32.16 -6.87
N TYR A 174 -4.83 31.70 -6.47
CA TYR A 174 -3.81 31.23 -7.41
C TYR A 174 -4.26 30.01 -8.21
N LEU A 175 -4.93 29.03 -7.59
CA LEU A 175 -5.49 27.87 -8.28
C LEU A 175 -6.51 28.28 -9.36
N GLU A 176 -7.40 29.22 -9.04
CA GLU A 176 -8.43 29.74 -9.94
C GLU A 176 -7.83 30.49 -11.14
N THR A 177 -6.87 31.39 -10.90
CA THR A 177 -6.36 32.30 -11.93
C THR A 177 -5.30 31.65 -12.82
N GLU A 178 -4.44 30.81 -12.25
CA GLU A 178 -3.28 30.26 -12.95
C GLU A 178 -3.50 28.80 -13.36
N LEU A 179 -4.07 27.96 -12.51
CA LEU A 179 -4.01 26.50 -12.70
C LEU A 179 -5.31 25.86 -13.16
N ARG A 180 -6.43 26.61 -13.19
CA ARG A 180 -7.74 26.08 -13.60
C ARG A 180 -7.80 25.73 -15.08
N ALA A 181 -8.38 24.57 -15.39
CA ALA A 181 -8.61 24.14 -16.77
C ALA A 181 -9.55 25.12 -17.50
N GLY A 182 -9.19 25.52 -18.72
CA GLY A 182 -9.93 26.51 -19.51
C GLY A 182 -9.54 27.97 -19.24
N VAL A 183 -8.83 28.26 -18.16
CA VAL A 183 -8.30 29.61 -17.88
C VAL A 183 -6.96 29.79 -18.59
N SER A 184 -6.71 30.99 -19.12
CA SER A 184 -5.47 31.33 -19.85
C SER A 184 -5.14 30.42 -21.04
N GLY A 185 -6.15 29.78 -21.66
CA GLY A 185 -5.97 28.87 -22.79
C GLY A 185 -5.44 27.47 -22.43
N ARG A 186 -5.37 27.13 -21.13
CA ARG A 186 -4.99 25.78 -20.66
C ARG A 186 -6.05 24.76 -21.04
N LYS A 187 -5.66 23.72 -21.78
CA LYS A 187 -6.51 22.54 -22.03
C LYS A 187 -6.57 21.60 -20.83
N GLU A 188 -5.47 21.51 -20.08
CA GLU A 188 -5.32 20.67 -18.90
C GLU A 188 -5.00 21.56 -17.69
N GLY A 189 -5.65 21.29 -16.57
CA GLY A 189 -5.53 22.03 -15.33
C GLY A 189 -6.38 21.42 -14.21
N ILE A 190 -6.67 22.22 -13.20
CA ILE A 190 -7.57 21.90 -12.08
C ILE A 190 -9.02 22.07 -12.52
N ILE A 191 -9.87 21.11 -12.19
CA ILE A 191 -11.31 21.13 -12.50
C ILE A 191 -12.07 21.84 -11.38
N ASP A 192 -11.90 21.33 -10.15
CA ASP A 192 -12.52 21.78 -8.91
C ASP A 192 -11.69 21.35 -7.70
N TRP A 193 -11.96 21.96 -6.55
CA TRP A 193 -11.34 21.62 -5.28
C TRP A 193 -12.29 21.87 -4.11
N ALA A 194 -11.98 21.28 -2.96
CA ALA A 194 -12.63 21.54 -1.69
C ALA A 194 -11.57 21.77 -0.60
N SER A 195 -11.78 22.78 0.23
CA SER A 195 -10.87 23.18 1.31
C SER A 195 -11.53 22.95 2.67
N PHE A 196 -10.80 22.32 3.58
CA PHE A 196 -11.19 22.07 4.96
C PHE A 196 -10.24 22.85 5.86
N LEU A 197 -10.79 23.75 6.69
CA LEU A 197 -10.03 24.69 7.51
C LEU A 197 -10.15 24.31 8.98
N GLY A 198 -9.02 24.20 9.65
CA GLY A 198 -8.99 23.90 11.09
C GLY A 198 -9.21 22.42 11.41
N GLU A 199 -9.37 21.55 10.43
CA GLU A 199 -9.55 20.10 10.57
C GLU A 199 -9.24 19.38 9.25
N GLY A 200 -9.02 18.07 9.33
CA GLY A 200 -8.95 17.23 8.13
C GLY A 200 -10.31 17.07 7.44
N ALA A 201 -10.29 16.76 6.15
CA ALA A 201 -11.49 16.31 5.44
C ALA A 201 -12.15 15.12 6.16
N PRO A 202 -13.48 14.93 6.01
CA PRO A 202 -14.13 13.68 6.38
C PRO A 202 -13.49 12.51 5.64
N ARG A 203 -13.52 11.31 6.23
CA ARG A 203 -12.95 10.12 5.60
C ARG A 203 -13.67 9.82 4.28
N PHE A 204 -12.97 10.03 3.15
CA PHE A 204 -13.51 9.85 1.80
C PHE A 204 -12.92 8.64 1.05
N PHE A 205 -11.82 8.08 1.55
CA PHE A 205 -11.23 6.83 1.06
C PHE A 205 -10.58 6.04 2.20
N LEU A 206 -10.31 4.76 1.95
CA LEU A 206 -9.96 3.81 3.00
C LEU A 206 -8.63 4.14 3.69
N SER A 207 -7.62 4.62 2.96
CA SER A 207 -6.29 4.94 3.48
C SER A 207 -6.11 6.36 4.01
N TYR A 208 -7.19 7.11 4.23
CA TYR A 208 -7.08 8.43 4.84
C TYR A 208 -7.62 8.47 6.26
N GLY A 209 -6.72 8.85 7.17
CA GLY A 209 -7.04 9.23 8.54
C GLY A 209 -7.25 10.74 8.61
N PRO A 210 -8.44 11.23 9.01
CA PRO A 210 -8.66 12.64 9.24
C PRO A 210 -7.75 13.17 10.36
N GLU A 211 -7.05 14.27 10.10
CA GLU A 211 -6.28 14.98 11.14
C GLU A 211 -7.25 15.57 12.18
N PRO A 212 -6.93 15.47 13.49
CA PRO A 212 -7.73 16.10 14.54
C PRO A 212 -7.86 17.62 14.33
N PRO A 213 -8.95 18.24 14.84
CA PRO A 213 -9.14 19.68 14.72
C PRO A 213 -7.95 20.48 15.28
N SER A 214 -7.36 21.32 14.45
CA SER A 214 -6.19 22.16 14.73
C SER A 214 -6.28 23.45 13.91
N PRO A 215 -6.40 24.65 14.52
CA PRO A 215 -6.62 25.92 13.81
C PRO A 215 -5.57 26.28 12.74
N GLU A 216 -4.34 25.82 12.92
CA GLU A 216 -3.18 26.03 12.05
C GLU A 216 -3.11 25.07 10.85
N TYR A 217 -4.03 24.12 10.76
CA TYR A 217 -4.08 23.10 9.73
C TYR A 217 -5.17 23.38 8.70
N ALA A 218 -4.87 23.08 7.43
CA ALA A 218 -5.86 23.01 6.39
C ALA A 218 -5.57 21.83 5.44
N TYR A 219 -6.64 21.27 4.89
CA TYR A 219 -6.59 20.19 3.92
C TYR A 219 -7.32 20.62 2.65
N MET A 220 -6.70 20.47 1.49
CA MET A 220 -7.32 20.75 0.20
C MET A 220 -7.38 19.47 -0.63
N LEU A 221 -8.57 19.07 -1.07
CA LEU A 221 -8.78 18.00 -2.03
C LEU A 221 -8.97 18.61 -3.42
N ILE A 222 -8.14 18.23 -4.39
CA ILE A 222 -8.06 18.89 -5.70
C ILE A 222 -8.22 17.85 -6.81
N ASN A 223 -9.17 18.08 -7.71
CA ASN A 223 -9.33 17.25 -8.90
C ASN A 223 -8.63 17.90 -10.10
N GLY A 224 -7.74 17.15 -10.73
CA GLY A 224 -7.07 17.54 -11.96
C GLY A 224 -7.72 16.90 -13.19
N SER A 225 -7.40 17.47 -14.35
CA SER A 225 -7.82 16.94 -15.66
C SER A 225 -7.06 15.69 -16.11
N SER A 226 -5.77 15.58 -15.78
CA SER A 226 -4.92 14.43 -16.16
C SER A 226 -3.86 14.15 -15.08
N LEU A 227 -3.47 12.89 -14.92
CA LEU A 227 -2.43 12.48 -13.97
C LEU A 227 -1.05 13.04 -14.36
N GLU A 228 -0.76 13.12 -15.66
CA GLU A 228 0.50 13.67 -16.16
C GLU A 228 0.62 15.17 -15.85
N ALA A 229 -0.46 15.95 -16.04
CA ALA A 229 -0.47 17.36 -15.67
C ALA A 229 -0.30 17.54 -14.16
N ILE A 230 -0.95 16.70 -13.35
CA ILE A 230 -0.79 16.72 -11.89
C ILE A 230 0.69 16.57 -11.50
N ARG A 231 1.34 15.50 -11.97
CA ARG A 231 2.71 15.16 -11.60
C ARG A 231 3.74 16.16 -12.12
N ASN A 232 3.62 16.56 -13.38
CA ASN A 232 4.68 17.32 -14.05
C ASN A 232 4.51 18.83 -13.91
N GLU A 233 3.28 19.31 -13.67
CA GLU A 233 2.97 20.73 -13.74
C GLU A 233 2.25 21.25 -12.49
N LEU A 234 1.13 20.66 -12.08
CA LEU A 234 0.29 21.23 -11.03
C LEU A 234 0.95 21.12 -9.65
N ILE A 235 1.40 19.93 -9.25
CA ILE A 235 2.06 19.73 -7.94
C ILE A 235 3.30 20.62 -7.81
N PRO A 236 4.28 20.60 -8.75
CA PRO A 236 5.46 21.44 -8.63
C PRO A 236 5.16 22.95 -8.58
N LYS A 237 4.12 23.41 -9.29
CA LYS A 237 3.72 24.83 -9.27
C LYS A 237 3.07 25.24 -7.95
N ILE A 238 2.19 24.41 -7.40
CA ILE A 238 1.57 24.67 -6.10
C ILE A 238 2.64 24.68 -5.01
N GLU A 239 3.54 23.69 -5.01
CA GLU A 239 4.67 23.64 -4.07
C GLU A 239 5.56 24.88 -4.20
N SER A 240 5.94 25.26 -5.42
CA SER A 240 6.79 26.45 -5.67
C SER A 240 6.09 27.74 -5.21
N PHE A 241 4.81 27.90 -5.53
CA PHE A 241 4.03 29.06 -5.09
C PHE A 241 3.96 29.15 -3.56
N CYS A 242 3.73 28.02 -2.87
CA CYS A 242 3.68 28.02 -1.41
C CYS A 242 5.03 28.39 -0.79
N ILE A 243 6.14 27.84 -1.31
CA ILE A 243 7.49 28.13 -0.82
C ILE A 243 7.88 29.60 -1.03
N GLU A 244 7.52 30.18 -2.19
CA GLU A 244 7.87 31.56 -2.54
C GLU A 244 7.06 32.60 -1.75
N ASN A 245 5.78 32.32 -1.47
CA ASN A 245 4.87 33.30 -0.86
C ASN A 245 4.70 33.10 0.65
N PHE A 246 4.88 31.87 1.17
CA PHE A 246 4.63 31.54 2.57
C PHE A 246 5.81 30.76 3.21
N PRO A 247 6.88 31.46 3.64
CA PRO A 247 8.06 30.81 4.23
C PRO A 247 7.79 30.02 5.53
N ASP A 248 6.73 30.37 6.25
CA ASP A 248 6.33 29.73 7.50
C ASP A 248 5.38 28.54 7.29
N LEU A 249 4.91 28.31 6.06
CA LEU A 249 3.97 27.26 5.73
C LEU A 249 4.70 25.97 5.36
N ASN A 250 4.38 24.90 6.08
CA ASN A 250 4.79 23.57 5.68
C ASN A 250 3.71 22.98 4.77
N THR A 251 4.05 22.82 3.49
CA THR A 251 3.12 22.34 2.46
C THR A 251 3.53 20.96 2.00
N THR A 252 2.60 20.01 2.08
CA THR A 252 2.76 18.67 1.50
C THR A 252 1.72 18.49 0.41
N VAL A 253 2.14 18.47 -0.85
CA VAL A 253 1.25 18.19 -1.99
C VAL A 253 1.61 16.84 -2.58
N ARG A 254 0.61 15.95 -2.69
CA ARG A 254 0.83 14.59 -3.18
C ARG A 254 -0.38 14.02 -3.92
N PRO A 255 -0.15 13.14 -4.91
CA PRO A 255 -1.23 12.35 -5.49
C PRO A 255 -1.86 11.48 -4.40
N LEU A 256 -3.10 11.07 -4.63
CA LEU A 256 -3.76 10.13 -3.72
C LEU A 256 -2.93 8.83 -3.65
N PRO A 257 -2.58 8.31 -2.48
CA PRO A 257 -1.91 7.01 -2.41
C PRO A 257 -2.89 5.88 -2.77
N LEU A 258 -2.35 4.75 -3.22
CA LEU A 258 -3.10 3.51 -3.43
C LEU A 258 -2.56 2.43 -2.47
N GLY A 259 -3.44 1.75 -1.75
CA GLY A 259 -3.07 0.73 -0.76
C GLY A 259 -3.24 1.18 0.69
N PRO A 260 -2.61 0.50 1.65
CA PRO A 260 -2.68 0.82 3.07
C PRO A 260 -2.26 2.27 3.37
N PRO A 261 -2.82 2.88 4.43
CA PRO A 261 -2.43 4.22 4.86
C PRO A 261 -0.94 4.23 5.26
N VAL A 262 -0.12 4.95 4.50
CA VAL A 262 1.23 5.32 4.89
C VAL A 262 1.31 6.83 4.83
N ASP A 263 1.40 7.47 5.99
CA ASP A 263 1.38 8.93 6.08
C ASP A 263 2.63 9.53 5.45
N ASN A 264 3.82 9.01 5.75
CA ASN A 264 5.05 9.41 5.09
C ASN A 264 5.87 8.18 4.68
N PRO A 265 6.46 8.17 3.46
CA PRO A 265 7.21 7.02 2.98
C PRO A 265 8.39 6.62 3.88
N VAL A 266 9.06 7.60 4.50
CA VAL A 266 10.19 7.39 5.40
C VAL A 266 9.90 8.04 6.75
N GLU A 267 9.93 7.25 7.83
CA GLU A 267 9.77 7.74 9.20
C GLU A 267 10.86 7.17 10.11
N VAL A 268 11.33 8.00 11.04
CA VAL A 268 12.22 7.62 12.13
C VAL A 268 11.60 8.08 13.44
N ARG A 269 11.20 7.13 14.27
CA ARG A 269 10.57 7.38 15.58
C ARG A 269 11.62 7.31 16.65
N ILE A 270 11.83 8.41 17.36
CA ILE A 270 12.81 8.52 18.44
C ILE A 270 12.04 8.59 19.75
N SER A 271 12.23 7.60 20.62
CA SER A 271 11.54 7.52 21.91
C SER A 271 12.50 7.81 23.06
N GLY A 272 12.04 8.55 24.06
CA GLY A 272 12.86 8.98 25.18
C GLY A 272 12.06 9.59 26.33
N LYS A 273 12.75 9.98 27.41
CA LYS A 273 12.11 10.58 28.60
C LYS A 273 12.13 12.11 28.55
N ASP A 274 13.27 12.70 28.22
CA ASP A 274 13.45 14.14 28.21
C ASP A 274 13.04 14.75 26.86
N SER A 275 12.20 15.78 26.89
CA SER A 275 11.76 16.48 25.69
C SER A 275 12.89 17.27 25.04
N ASP A 276 13.83 17.82 25.82
CA ASP A 276 14.90 18.65 25.28
C ASP A 276 15.92 17.82 24.51
N VAL A 277 16.30 16.66 25.07
CA VAL A 277 17.18 15.70 24.39
C VAL A 277 16.52 15.14 23.13
N LEU A 278 15.20 14.89 23.17
CA LEU A 278 14.46 14.45 21.99
C LEU A 278 14.50 15.48 20.84
N PHE A 279 14.40 16.77 21.14
CA PHE A 279 14.56 17.83 20.14
C PHE A 279 15.96 17.87 19.53
N ASP A 280 17.00 17.72 20.37
CA ASP A 280 18.39 17.73 19.88
C ASP A 280 18.67 16.53 18.96
N ILE A 281 18.16 15.35 19.32
CA ILE A 281 18.29 14.15 18.49
C ILE A 281 17.47 14.31 17.21
N SER A 282 16.21 14.76 17.30
CA SER A 282 15.33 14.89 16.12
C SER A 282 15.90 15.88 15.10
N GLN A 283 16.50 17.00 15.54
CA GLN A 283 17.16 17.95 14.65
C GLN A 283 18.37 17.34 13.92
N LYS A 284 19.19 16.53 14.60
CA LYS A 284 20.31 15.82 13.96
C LYS A 284 19.81 14.81 12.92
N VAL A 285 18.77 14.04 13.26
CA VAL A 285 18.16 13.08 12.34
C VAL A 285 17.55 13.80 11.14
N MET A 286 16.83 14.90 11.36
CA MET A 286 16.24 15.74 10.31
C MET A 286 17.31 16.32 9.38
N ALA A 287 18.42 16.83 9.92
CA ALA A 287 19.53 17.35 9.13
C ALA A 287 20.19 16.26 8.28
N LYS A 288 20.37 15.05 8.84
CA LYS A 288 20.92 13.91 8.10
C LYS A 288 19.96 13.45 7.01
N LEU A 289 18.67 13.33 7.32
CA LEU A 289 17.64 12.89 6.39
C LEU A 289 17.52 13.88 5.23
N SER A 290 17.54 15.19 5.50
CA SER A 290 17.54 16.26 4.49
C SER A 290 18.76 16.25 3.57
N ALA A 291 19.88 15.68 4.03
CA ALA A 291 21.10 15.56 3.23
C ALA A 291 21.10 14.36 2.27
N ILE A 292 20.16 13.41 2.42
CA ILE A 292 20.07 12.24 1.55
C ILE A 292 19.48 12.67 0.19
N PRO A 293 20.14 12.40 -0.94
CA PRO A 293 19.61 12.75 -2.24
C PRO A 293 18.26 12.07 -2.50
N GLY A 294 17.24 12.87 -2.80
CA GLY A 294 15.91 12.38 -3.15
C GLY A 294 14.85 12.50 -2.06
N THR A 295 15.22 12.86 -0.82
CA THR A 295 14.25 13.25 0.21
C THR A 295 13.72 14.67 -0.04
N LYS A 296 12.44 14.90 0.29
CA LYS A 296 11.81 16.22 0.32
C LYS A 296 10.91 16.35 1.57
N ASP A 297 10.52 17.57 1.90
CA ASP A 297 9.55 17.90 2.97
C ASP A 297 9.89 17.26 4.33
N VAL A 298 11.17 17.30 4.71
CA VAL A 298 11.64 16.68 5.95
C VAL A 298 11.17 17.49 7.15
N THR A 299 10.33 16.87 7.98
CA THR A 299 9.62 17.53 9.08
C THR A 299 9.55 16.63 10.31
N ASP A 300 9.09 17.16 11.44
CA ASP A 300 8.79 16.40 12.65
C ASP A 300 7.34 16.62 13.09
N ASP A 301 6.81 15.65 13.84
CA ASP A 301 5.41 15.64 14.32
C ASP A 301 5.15 16.48 15.58
N TRP A 302 6.20 16.90 16.29
CA TRP A 302 6.07 17.79 17.47
C TRP A 302 6.06 19.27 17.08
N GLY A 303 6.67 19.60 15.94
CA GLY A 303 6.85 20.94 15.45
C GLY A 303 7.84 21.75 16.27
N ARG A 304 7.94 23.05 15.93
CA ARG A 304 8.80 23.98 16.68
C ARG A 304 8.25 24.21 18.09
N ARG A 305 9.15 24.51 19.04
CA ARG A 305 8.74 24.96 20.37
C ARG A 305 7.85 26.20 20.26
N THR A 306 6.84 26.26 21.11
CA THR A 306 5.92 27.40 21.18
C THR A 306 6.14 28.20 22.45
N LYS A 307 5.75 29.48 22.41
CA LYS A 307 5.83 30.37 23.57
C LYS A 307 4.60 30.15 24.43
N LYS A 308 4.81 29.85 25.70
CA LYS A 308 3.76 29.71 26.70
C LYS A 308 3.94 30.75 27.79
N LEU A 309 2.84 31.36 28.20
CA LEU A 309 2.78 32.22 29.37
C LEU A 309 2.64 31.35 30.61
N LEU A 310 3.72 31.25 31.38
CA LEU A 310 3.76 30.50 32.63
C LEU A 310 3.46 31.46 33.79
N VAL A 311 2.31 31.26 34.43
CA VAL A 311 1.92 32.02 35.64
C VAL A 311 2.41 31.25 36.87
N LYS A 312 3.53 31.69 37.45
CA LYS A 312 4.09 31.11 38.68
C LYS A 312 3.43 31.76 39.89
N ILE A 313 2.46 31.07 40.48
CA ILE A 313 1.76 31.57 41.67
C ILE A 313 2.72 31.55 42.87
N ASN A 314 2.92 32.71 43.48
CA ASN A 314 3.67 32.85 44.70
C ASN A 314 2.75 32.56 45.89
N GLN A 315 2.73 31.30 46.35
CA GLN A 315 1.79 30.85 47.38
C GLN A 315 1.83 31.68 48.67
N PRO A 316 3.00 32.08 49.21
CA PRO A 316 3.04 33.00 50.35
C PRO A 316 2.40 34.37 50.11
N ARG A 317 2.53 34.95 48.91
CA ARG A 317 1.88 36.23 48.57
C ARG A 317 0.38 36.06 48.39
N ALA A 318 -0.05 35.00 47.70
CA ALA A 318 -1.45 34.67 47.48
C ALA A 318 -2.21 34.47 48.81
N LEU A 319 -1.66 33.68 49.73
CA LEU A 319 -2.27 33.40 51.04
C LEU A 319 -2.43 34.67 51.89
N ARG A 320 -1.46 35.59 51.87
CA ARG A 320 -1.58 36.89 52.57
C ARG A 320 -2.69 37.78 52.00
N ALA A 321 -2.94 37.67 50.70
CA ALA A 321 -4.05 38.36 50.03
C ALA A 321 -5.39 37.63 50.19
N GLY A 322 -5.43 36.49 50.90
CA GLY A 322 -6.63 35.66 51.05
C GLY A 322 -7.02 34.88 49.80
N LEU A 323 -6.09 34.72 48.83
CA LEU A 323 -6.32 34.01 47.58
C LEU A 323 -5.81 32.57 47.62
N THR A 324 -6.59 31.66 47.04
CA THR A 324 -6.17 30.31 46.70
C THR A 324 -5.69 30.22 45.25
N SER A 325 -4.97 29.16 44.90
CA SER A 325 -4.59 28.91 43.49
C SER A 325 -5.81 28.73 42.58
N THR A 326 -6.92 28.22 43.12
CA THR A 326 -8.19 28.09 42.41
C THR A 326 -8.80 29.45 42.09
N ASP A 327 -8.77 30.40 43.04
CA ASP A 327 -9.28 31.76 42.81
C ASP A 327 -8.53 32.47 41.68
N VAL A 328 -7.20 32.28 41.63
CA VAL A 328 -6.34 32.77 40.56
C VAL A 328 -6.69 32.11 39.23
N ALA A 329 -6.84 30.78 39.21
CA ALA A 329 -7.16 30.04 37.99
C ALA A 329 -8.53 30.43 37.41
N VAL A 330 -9.58 30.51 38.24
CA VAL A 330 -10.94 30.90 37.84
C VAL A 330 -10.95 32.34 37.33
N SER A 331 -10.29 33.26 38.02
CA SER A 331 -10.19 34.67 37.57
C SER A 331 -9.50 34.77 36.22
N LEU A 332 -8.36 34.08 36.04
CA LEU A 332 -7.63 34.06 34.78
C LEU A 332 -8.42 33.41 33.65
N GLN A 333 -9.11 32.30 33.91
CA GLN A 333 -9.97 31.63 32.93
C GLN A 333 -11.10 32.58 32.49
N THR A 334 -11.76 33.27 33.43
CA THR A 334 -12.83 34.24 33.14
C THR A 334 -12.34 35.43 32.29
N ILE A 335 -11.10 35.89 32.53
CA ILE A 335 -10.50 37.00 31.79
C ILE A 335 -10.08 36.56 30.38
N LEU A 336 -9.39 35.41 30.25
CA LEU A 336 -8.76 34.98 29.00
C LEU A 336 -9.75 34.24 28.09
N SER A 337 -10.25 33.10 28.55
CA SER A 337 -11.07 32.16 27.76
C SER A 337 -12.56 32.31 28.02
N GLY A 338 -12.96 33.00 29.10
CA GLY A 338 -14.31 32.94 29.62
C GLY A 338 -14.60 31.62 30.35
N ILE A 339 -15.67 31.62 31.13
CA ILE A 339 -16.21 30.43 31.80
C ILE A 339 -17.60 30.18 31.25
N GLU A 340 -17.86 28.96 30.79
CA GLU A 340 -19.20 28.51 30.42
C GLU A 340 -20.06 28.43 31.69
N THR A 341 -21.16 29.18 31.72
CA THR A 341 -22.05 29.27 32.90
C THR A 341 -23.30 28.43 32.74
N THR A 342 -23.85 28.36 31.53
CA THR A 342 -25.05 27.59 31.21
C THR A 342 -25.13 27.34 29.71
N ASP A 343 -26.04 26.47 29.31
CA ASP A 343 -26.34 26.22 27.90
C ASP A 343 -27.71 26.82 27.56
N TYR A 344 -27.79 27.55 26.46
CA TYR A 344 -29.05 27.93 25.84
C TYR A 344 -29.42 26.86 24.81
N ARG A 345 -30.59 26.24 24.97
CA ARG A 345 -31.08 25.22 24.04
C ARG A 345 -32.09 25.83 23.10
N GLU A 346 -31.80 25.78 21.81
CA GLU A 346 -32.66 26.26 20.73
C GLU A 346 -32.95 25.09 19.80
N GLU A 347 -34.17 24.56 19.88
CA GLU A 347 -34.57 23.31 19.19
C GLU A 347 -33.62 22.15 19.49
N ASP A 348 -32.83 21.72 18.50
CA ASP A 348 -31.84 20.65 18.59
C ASP A 348 -30.40 21.18 18.77
N GLU A 349 -30.21 22.50 18.85
CA GLU A 349 -28.91 23.16 19.07
C GLU A 349 -28.67 23.48 20.55
N ILE A 350 -27.45 23.24 21.01
CA ILE A 350 -26.98 23.60 22.36
C ILE A 350 -25.92 24.69 22.20
N ILE A 351 -26.26 25.91 22.62
CA ILE A 351 -25.41 27.09 22.49
C ILE A 351 -24.82 27.44 23.87
N PRO A 352 -23.51 27.27 24.09
CA PRO A 352 -22.89 27.56 25.38
C PRO A 352 -22.88 29.07 25.66
N VAL A 353 -23.37 29.47 26.83
CA VAL A 353 -23.35 30.85 27.31
C VAL A 353 -22.08 31.06 28.15
N THR A 354 -21.13 31.81 27.60
CA THR A 354 -19.85 32.10 28.28
C THR A 354 -19.87 33.45 28.99
N LEU A 355 -19.59 33.46 30.30
CA LEU A 355 -19.26 34.68 31.04
C LEU A 355 -17.80 35.02 30.79
N ARG A 356 -17.53 36.24 30.30
CA ARG A 356 -16.18 36.71 30.01
C ARG A 356 -16.02 38.18 30.39
N SER A 357 -14.83 38.56 30.83
CA SER A 357 -14.52 39.96 31.15
C SER A 357 -14.50 40.85 29.90
N VAL A 358 -15.19 42.00 29.98
CA VAL A 358 -15.20 43.03 28.91
C VAL A 358 -13.87 43.79 28.88
N ALA A 359 -13.17 43.87 30.02
CA ALA A 359 -11.90 44.59 30.17
C ALA A 359 -10.66 43.78 29.73
N ALA A 360 -10.86 42.56 29.25
CA ALA A 360 -9.78 41.73 28.72
C ALA A 360 -9.34 42.26 27.35
N ASP A 361 -8.42 43.22 27.37
CA ASP A 361 -7.69 43.63 26.17
C ASP A 361 -6.68 42.52 25.83
N ARG A 362 -7.21 41.44 25.25
CA ARG A 362 -6.53 40.17 24.95
C ARG A 362 -5.33 40.31 24.00
N LYS A 363 -5.13 41.50 23.44
CA LYS A 363 -4.05 41.80 22.49
C LYS A 363 -2.76 42.26 23.19
N ASP A 364 -2.80 42.57 24.48
CA ASP A 364 -1.66 43.11 25.21
C ASP A 364 -1.33 42.28 26.47
N ILE A 365 -0.29 41.45 26.34
CA ILE A 365 0.25 40.62 27.42
C ILE A 365 0.72 41.48 28.61
N GLY A 366 1.20 42.71 28.37
CA GLY A 366 1.67 43.60 29.42
C GLY A 366 0.56 44.05 30.38
N LYS A 367 -0.70 43.99 29.95
CA LYS A 367 -1.86 44.32 30.79
C LYS A 367 -2.30 43.16 31.68
N LEU A 368 -1.89 41.93 31.40
CA LEU A 368 -2.26 40.75 32.19
C LEU A 368 -1.78 40.86 33.64
N GLU A 369 -0.58 41.42 33.86
CA GLU A 369 -0.04 41.68 35.21
C GLU A 369 -0.90 42.64 36.04
N SER A 370 -1.57 43.58 35.38
CA SER A 370 -2.39 44.62 36.00
C SER A 370 -3.84 44.19 36.24
N HIS A 371 -4.25 43.03 35.74
CA HIS A 371 -5.60 42.55 35.93
C HIS A 371 -5.86 42.11 37.37
N ASN A 372 -7.04 42.49 37.86
CA ASN A 372 -7.50 42.15 39.20
C ASN A 372 -7.94 40.69 39.26
N ILE A 373 -7.38 39.98 40.23
CA ILE A 373 -7.78 38.62 40.60
C ILE A 373 -8.66 38.72 41.84
N TYR A 374 -9.82 38.05 41.80
CA TYR A 374 -10.86 38.19 42.80
C TYR A 374 -10.86 36.99 43.76
N VAL A 375 -10.92 37.28 45.05
CA VAL A 375 -11.18 36.30 46.10
C VAL A 375 -12.64 35.91 46.01
N GLN A 376 -12.94 34.64 45.72
CA GLN A 376 -14.31 34.19 45.47
C GLN A 376 -15.21 34.29 46.72
N THR A 377 -14.63 34.23 47.92
CA THR A 377 -15.37 34.26 49.19
C THR A 377 -15.69 35.67 49.70
N THR A 378 -14.79 36.64 49.49
CA THR A 378 -14.91 37.99 50.05
C THR A 378 -15.17 39.07 49.00
N GLY A 379 -15.00 38.77 47.72
CA GLY A 379 -15.09 39.74 46.63
C GLY A 379 -13.95 40.76 46.59
N SER A 380 -12.98 40.66 47.51
CA SER A 380 -11.77 41.48 47.47
C SER A 380 -10.94 41.15 46.24
N SER A 381 -10.20 42.13 45.72
CA SER A 381 -9.38 41.92 44.53
C SER A 381 -7.97 42.47 44.69
N VAL A 382 -7.01 41.77 44.10
CA VAL A 382 -5.60 42.20 44.04
C VAL A 382 -5.06 42.03 42.61
N PRO A 383 -4.19 42.92 42.14
CA PRO A 383 -3.56 42.74 40.83
C PRO A 383 -2.75 41.44 40.76
N LEU A 384 -2.78 40.75 39.62
CA LEU A 384 -2.08 39.48 39.40
C LEU A 384 -0.59 39.56 39.76
N LYS A 385 0.08 40.67 39.42
CA LYS A 385 1.50 40.91 39.75
C LYS A 385 1.85 40.80 41.24
N GLN A 386 0.89 41.05 42.12
CA GLN A 386 1.12 40.96 43.57
C GLN A 386 1.15 39.50 44.06
N VAL A 387 0.58 38.56 43.31
CA VAL A 387 0.38 37.17 43.75
C VAL A 387 1.00 36.13 42.82
N ALA A 388 1.37 36.49 41.60
CA ALA A 388 2.05 35.62 40.65
C ALA A 388 3.07 36.38 39.80
N ASP A 389 4.12 35.67 39.41
CA ASP A 389 5.11 36.13 38.44
C ASP A 389 4.79 35.49 37.08
N ILE A 390 4.80 36.27 36.00
CA ILE A 390 4.49 35.79 34.65
C ILE A 390 5.80 35.69 33.87
N GLU A 391 6.10 34.51 33.33
CA GLU A 391 7.28 34.27 32.51
C GLU A 391 6.88 33.71 31.15
N ILE A 392 7.60 34.12 30.10
CA ILE A 392 7.47 33.51 28.77
C ILE A 392 8.47 32.36 28.70
N ALA A 393 7.98 31.13 28.64
CA ALA A 393 8.81 29.93 28.49
C ALA A 393 8.60 29.31 27.11
N TRP A 394 9.66 28.69 26.59
CA TRP A 394 9.55 27.83 25.41
C TRP A 394 9.19 26.43 25.85
N GLU A 395 8.07 25.90 25.38
CA GLU A 395 7.64 24.53 25.66
C GLU A 395 7.39 23.76 24.35
N PRO A 396 7.45 22.42 24.38
CA PRO A 396 7.00 21.59 23.26
C PRO A 396 5.54 21.93 22.93
N ALA A 397 5.26 22.18 21.65
CA ALA A 397 3.91 22.54 21.21
C ALA A 397 2.96 21.33 21.24
N LYS A 398 3.48 20.16 20.86
CA LYS A 398 2.81 18.85 20.99
C LYS A 398 3.71 17.89 21.76
N ILE A 399 3.10 16.96 22.50
CA ILE A 399 3.80 15.83 23.13
C ILE A 399 3.06 14.57 22.74
N LEU A 400 3.54 13.95 21.66
CA LEU A 400 3.02 12.67 21.19
C LEU A 400 3.68 11.54 21.96
N ARG A 401 2.90 10.47 22.16
CA ARG A 401 3.34 9.30 22.91
C ARG A 401 2.98 8.03 22.16
N ARG A 402 3.95 7.12 22.02
CA ARG A 402 3.77 5.76 21.52
C ARG A 402 4.13 4.79 22.62
N ASP A 403 3.27 3.81 22.88
CA ASP A 403 3.43 2.84 23.99
C ASP A 403 3.74 3.49 25.34
N LYS A 404 3.09 4.63 25.61
CA LYS A 404 3.23 5.46 26.82
C LYS A 404 4.60 6.16 26.97
N LEU A 405 5.50 6.05 26.00
CA LEU A 405 6.77 6.79 25.94
C LEU A 405 6.59 8.04 25.08
N ARG A 406 7.31 9.12 25.40
CA ARG A 406 7.37 10.30 24.52
C ARG A 406 8.14 9.93 23.28
N THR A 407 7.56 10.19 22.12
CA THR A 407 8.15 9.80 20.84
C THR A 407 8.01 10.98 19.88
N VAL A 408 9.13 11.35 19.26
CA VAL A 408 9.18 12.30 18.15
C VAL A 408 9.37 11.50 16.88
N THR A 409 8.51 11.72 15.89
CA THR A 409 8.61 11.10 14.57
C THR A 409 9.19 12.12 13.61
N VAL A 410 10.39 11.84 13.12
CA VAL A 410 10.99 12.58 12.00
C VAL A 410 10.56 11.89 10.72
N GLN A 411 9.93 12.63 9.82
CA GLN A 411 9.31 12.10 8.61
C GLN A 411 9.82 12.82 7.38
N ALA A 412 9.88 12.11 6.25
CA ALA A 412 10.26 12.67 4.97
C ALA A 412 9.48 12.04 3.83
N ASN A 413 9.18 12.87 2.83
CA ASN A 413 8.72 12.44 1.54
C ASN A 413 9.90 12.10 0.63
N VAL A 414 9.62 11.33 -0.42
CA VAL A 414 10.59 11.01 -1.47
C VAL A 414 10.16 11.63 -2.79
N ARG A 415 11.14 12.05 -3.60
CA ARG A 415 10.89 12.52 -4.96
C ARG A 415 10.42 11.36 -5.84
N PRO A 416 9.65 11.64 -6.91
CA PRO A 416 9.25 10.61 -7.87
C PRO A 416 10.46 9.81 -8.39
N GLY A 417 10.34 8.48 -8.38
CA GLY A 417 11.39 7.55 -8.82
C GLY A 417 12.47 7.23 -7.78
N VAL A 418 12.42 7.83 -6.58
CA VAL A 418 13.30 7.49 -5.46
C VAL A 418 12.64 6.41 -4.60
N ASN A 419 13.43 5.42 -4.20
CA ASN A 419 12.96 4.30 -3.39
C ASN A 419 12.97 4.66 -1.89
N ALA A 420 11.79 4.70 -1.26
CA ALA A 420 11.64 4.99 0.16
C ALA A 420 12.35 3.95 1.06
N ILE A 421 12.22 2.66 0.75
CA ILE A 421 12.89 1.58 1.50
C ILE A 421 14.42 1.70 1.40
N ALA A 422 14.96 2.06 0.24
CA ALA A 422 16.41 2.28 0.09
C ALA A 422 16.89 3.47 0.93
N THR A 423 16.10 4.54 0.97
CA THR A 423 16.36 5.74 1.79
C THR A 423 16.31 5.40 3.29
N ALA A 424 15.30 4.63 3.72
CA ALA A 424 15.16 4.13 5.08
C ALA A 424 16.37 3.27 5.51
N ASN A 425 16.84 2.39 4.65
CA ASN A 425 18.05 1.58 4.90
C ASN A 425 19.34 2.43 4.94
N GLU A 426 19.40 3.55 4.22
CA GLU A 426 20.53 4.47 4.29
C GLU A 426 20.57 5.22 5.62
N ILE A 427 19.44 5.77 6.07
CA ILE A 427 19.37 6.44 7.37
C ILE A 427 19.59 5.47 8.53
N ASP A 428 19.10 4.23 8.43
CA ASP A 428 19.29 3.20 9.46
C ASP A 428 20.76 2.84 9.70
N ARG A 429 21.56 2.71 8.62
CA ARG A 429 23.01 2.47 8.74
C ARG A 429 23.71 3.57 9.53
N TRP A 430 23.27 4.81 9.35
CA TRP A 430 23.80 5.95 10.11
C TRP A 430 23.28 5.96 11.56
N LEU A 431 21.97 5.73 11.76
CA LEU A 431 21.33 5.67 13.08
C LEU A 431 21.90 4.55 13.95
N THR A 432 22.25 3.41 13.39
CA THR A 432 22.89 2.30 14.12
C THR A 432 24.21 2.75 14.77
N THR A 433 24.94 3.66 14.14
CA THR A 433 26.20 4.21 14.68
C THR A 433 25.94 5.38 15.64
N GLU A 434 25.04 6.29 15.27
CA GLU A 434 24.73 7.49 16.07
C GLU A 434 24.02 7.12 17.40
N SER A 435 23.09 6.17 17.35
CA SER A 435 22.30 5.75 18.53
C SER A 435 23.13 5.05 19.61
N ALA A 436 24.28 4.49 19.25
CA ALA A 436 25.23 3.95 20.23
C ALA A 436 25.80 5.02 21.16
N GLY A 437 25.76 6.30 20.76
CA GLY A 437 26.17 7.44 21.59
C GLY A 437 25.04 8.09 22.40
N TRP A 438 23.80 7.58 22.32
CA TRP A 438 22.68 8.15 23.06
C TRP A 438 22.68 7.68 24.53
N ASP A 439 22.12 8.51 25.41
CA ASP A 439 21.96 8.15 26.81
C ASP A 439 21.05 6.92 27.00
N LEU A 440 21.21 6.24 28.13
CA LEU A 440 20.35 5.11 28.49
C LEU A 440 18.87 5.51 28.53
N GLY A 441 18.05 4.78 27.76
CA GLY A 441 16.59 4.98 27.70
C GLY A 441 16.09 5.72 26.47
N TYR A 442 16.98 6.09 25.54
CA TYR A 442 16.61 6.52 24.19
C TYR A 442 16.71 5.36 23.21
N LYS A 443 15.72 5.24 22.33
CA LYS A 443 15.68 4.22 21.28
C LYS A 443 15.11 4.82 20.00
N TYR A 444 15.48 4.26 18.85
CA TYR A 444 14.84 4.58 17.58
C TYR A 444 14.18 3.35 16.97
N GLU A 445 13.13 3.59 16.20
CA GLU A 445 12.42 2.61 15.40
C GLU A 445 12.14 3.23 14.02
N LEU A 446 12.25 2.44 12.95
CA LEU A 446 11.88 2.88 11.61
C LEU A 446 10.38 2.69 11.40
N GLY A 447 9.75 3.65 10.74
CA GLY A 447 8.35 3.59 10.31
C GLY A 447 8.21 3.89 8.82
N GLY A 448 6.99 4.20 8.39
CA GLY A 448 6.67 4.41 6.98
C GLY A 448 6.61 3.11 6.18
N GLU A 449 6.98 3.16 4.91
CA GLU A 449 6.81 2.02 3.99
C GLU A 449 7.60 0.77 4.40
N ILE A 450 8.74 0.92 5.08
CA ILE A 450 9.56 -0.23 5.50
C ILE A 450 8.87 -1.07 6.59
N GLU A 451 8.15 -0.44 7.51
CA GLU A 451 7.38 -1.11 8.57
C GLU A 451 6.15 -1.79 7.95
N THR A 452 5.32 -1.03 7.23
CA THR A 452 4.10 -1.56 6.60
C THR A 452 4.39 -2.69 5.62
N SER A 453 5.45 -2.56 4.81
CA SER A 453 5.86 -3.64 3.90
C SER A 453 6.41 -4.84 4.65
N GLY A 454 7.20 -4.62 5.70
CA GLY A 454 7.72 -5.68 6.56
C GLY A 454 6.62 -6.50 7.22
N GLU A 455 5.66 -5.83 7.86
CA GLU A 455 4.51 -6.46 8.52
C GLU A 455 3.64 -7.25 7.54
N ALA A 456 3.33 -6.67 6.38
CA ALA A 456 2.53 -7.35 5.35
C ALA A 456 3.25 -8.59 4.80
N ASN A 457 4.54 -8.46 4.47
CA ASN A 457 5.34 -9.58 3.96
C ASN A 457 5.48 -10.69 5.01
N GLN A 458 5.69 -10.32 6.28
CA GLN A 458 5.77 -11.26 7.38
C GLN A 458 4.44 -12.00 7.56
N SER A 459 3.32 -11.27 7.61
CA SER A 459 1.98 -11.86 7.75
C SER A 459 1.68 -12.88 6.64
N ILE A 460 2.05 -12.58 5.39
CA ILE A 460 1.91 -13.52 4.26
C ILE A 460 2.85 -14.73 4.42
N MET A 461 4.10 -14.49 4.81
CA MET A 461 5.10 -15.55 5.00
C MET A 461 4.69 -16.54 6.09
N GLU A 462 4.04 -16.05 7.15
CA GLU A 462 3.51 -16.88 8.23
C GLU A 462 2.38 -17.81 7.76
N LYS A 463 1.57 -17.38 6.78
CA LYS A 463 0.46 -18.18 6.23
C LYS A 463 0.85 -19.05 5.02
N LEU A 464 2.00 -18.78 4.37
CA LEU A 464 2.50 -19.56 3.22
C LEU A 464 2.63 -21.08 3.50
N PRO A 465 3.15 -21.54 4.66
CA PRO A 465 3.23 -22.96 4.99
C PRO A 465 1.87 -23.67 4.97
N VAL A 466 0.80 -22.98 5.37
CA VAL A 466 -0.57 -23.54 5.38
C VAL A 466 -1.04 -23.81 3.95
N ALA A 467 -0.86 -22.85 3.04
CA ALA A 467 -1.19 -23.05 1.63
C ALA A 467 -0.29 -24.10 0.98
N GLY A 468 1.01 -24.10 1.29
CA GLY A 468 1.94 -25.11 0.82
C GLY A 468 1.52 -26.52 1.24
N LEU A 469 1.04 -26.69 2.47
CA LEU A 469 0.49 -27.96 2.95
C LEU A 469 -0.77 -28.37 2.19
N ILE A 470 -1.71 -27.45 1.96
CA ILE A 470 -2.94 -27.73 1.20
C ILE A 470 -2.60 -28.12 -0.25
N ILE A 471 -1.71 -27.38 -0.91
CA ILE A 471 -1.23 -27.69 -2.26
C ILE A 471 -0.56 -29.07 -2.28
N LEU A 472 0.30 -29.37 -1.30
CA LEU A 472 0.93 -30.68 -1.16
C LEU A 472 -0.11 -31.80 -1.04
N LEU A 473 -1.11 -31.64 -0.17
CA LEU A 473 -2.17 -32.62 0.04
C LEU A 473 -3.01 -32.85 -1.23
N LEU A 474 -3.36 -31.77 -1.95
CA LEU A 474 -4.08 -31.85 -3.23
C LEU A 474 -3.26 -32.59 -4.30
N LEU A 475 -1.96 -32.28 -4.43
CA LEU A 475 -1.07 -32.91 -5.40
C LEU A 475 -0.79 -34.38 -5.07
N VAL A 476 -0.54 -34.70 -3.79
CA VAL A 476 -0.37 -36.09 -3.34
C VAL A 476 -1.66 -36.87 -3.55
N GLY A 477 -2.83 -36.27 -3.27
CA GLY A 477 -4.12 -36.87 -3.55
C GLY A 477 -4.34 -37.19 -5.03
N GLN A 478 -3.91 -36.31 -5.94
CA GLN A 478 -4.02 -36.52 -7.39
C GLN A 478 -3.09 -37.62 -7.91
N PHE A 479 -1.82 -37.61 -7.50
CA PHE A 479 -0.77 -38.45 -8.09
C PHE A 479 -0.46 -39.73 -7.32
N ASN A 480 -0.94 -39.82 -6.08
CA ASN A 480 -0.59 -40.86 -5.11
C ASN A 480 0.93 -41.12 -5.05
N SER A 481 1.74 -40.06 -5.21
CA SER A 481 3.20 -40.17 -5.34
C SER A 481 3.91 -38.87 -4.97
N ILE A 482 4.73 -38.92 -3.93
CA ILE A 482 5.54 -37.78 -3.47
C ILE A 482 6.53 -37.33 -4.55
N ARG A 483 7.09 -38.26 -5.34
CA ARG A 483 8.04 -37.95 -6.41
C ARG A 483 7.38 -37.13 -7.52
N LYS A 484 6.17 -37.49 -7.95
CA LYS A 484 5.42 -36.74 -8.96
C LYS A 484 5.04 -35.36 -8.44
N THR A 485 4.62 -35.26 -7.18
CA THR A 485 4.36 -33.98 -6.49
C THR A 485 5.59 -33.08 -6.45
N ALA A 486 6.77 -33.61 -6.11
CA ALA A 486 8.01 -32.84 -6.07
C ALA A 486 8.41 -32.29 -7.46
N ILE A 487 8.18 -33.08 -8.53
CA ILE A 487 8.42 -32.61 -9.91
C ILE A 487 7.54 -31.41 -10.22
N VAL A 488 6.26 -31.43 -9.84
CA VAL A 488 5.34 -30.28 -10.04
C VAL A 488 5.76 -29.07 -9.20
N LEU A 489 6.17 -29.26 -7.95
CA LEU A 489 6.61 -28.14 -7.11
C LEU A 489 7.90 -27.50 -7.63
N LEU A 490 8.82 -28.28 -8.20
CA LEU A 490 10.07 -27.78 -8.77
C LEU A 490 9.86 -26.93 -10.04
N THR A 491 8.70 -26.99 -10.70
CA THR A 491 8.42 -26.09 -11.83
C THR A 491 8.00 -24.68 -11.39
N ILE A 492 7.55 -24.50 -10.15
CA ILE A 492 7.10 -23.19 -9.63
C ILE A 492 8.26 -22.17 -9.61
N PRO A 493 9.43 -22.45 -9.00
CA PRO A 493 10.53 -21.47 -8.99
C PRO A 493 11.04 -21.10 -10.39
N MET A 494 10.90 -22.00 -11.37
CA MET A 494 11.31 -21.70 -12.75
C MET A 494 10.49 -20.57 -13.39
N GLY A 495 9.28 -20.29 -12.88
CA GLY A 495 8.46 -19.15 -13.30
C GLY A 495 9.11 -17.79 -13.00
N ILE A 496 9.97 -17.72 -11.96
CA ILE A 496 10.68 -16.49 -11.56
C ILE A 496 11.58 -15.98 -12.70
N ILE A 497 12.12 -16.87 -13.53
CA ILE A 497 12.94 -16.50 -14.69
C ILE A 497 12.15 -15.57 -15.62
N GLY A 498 10.90 -15.92 -15.94
CA GLY A 498 10.03 -15.11 -16.79
C GLY A 498 9.64 -13.79 -16.13
N VAL A 499 9.42 -13.80 -14.81
CA VAL A 499 9.07 -12.61 -14.04
C VAL A 499 10.21 -11.60 -14.03
N VAL A 500 11.43 -12.03 -13.72
CA VAL A 500 12.62 -11.15 -13.70
C VAL A 500 12.88 -10.57 -15.08
N VAL A 501 12.86 -11.42 -16.12
CA VAL A 501 13.07 -10.95 -17.50
C VAL A 501 11.98 -9.97 -17.92
N GLY A 502 10.72 -10.24 -17.57
CA GLY A 502 9.59 -9.36 -17.85
C GLY A 502 9.70 -8.00 -17.16
N LEU A 503 10.02 -7.98 -15.86
CA LEU A 503 10.18 -6.74 -15.10
C LEU A 503 11.35 -5.90 -15.61
N LEU A 504 12.49 -6.53 -15.91
CA LEU A 504 13.65 -5.83 -16.47
C LEU A 504 13.38 -5.29 -17.88
N ALA A 505 12.70 -6.07 -18.74
CA ALA A 505 12.36 -5.63 -20.10
C ALA A 505 11.32 -4.50 -20.09
N ALA A 506 10.40 -4.51 -19.14
CA ALA A 506 9.40 -3.45 -18.96
C ALA A 506 9.92 -2.23 -18.18
N GLY A 507 11.11 -2.30 -17.57
CA GLY A 507 11.62 -1.25 -16.68
C GLY A 507 10.73 -1.04 -15.45
N SER A 508 10.07 -2.10 -14.97
CA SER A 508 9.11 -2.05 -13.87
C SER A 508 9.76 -2.42 -12.53
N TYR A 509 9.00 -2.29 -11.45
CA TYR A 509 9.43 -2.54 -10.07
C TYR A 509 8.86 -3.85 -9.54
N PHE A 510 9.55 -4.42 -8.55
CA PHE A 510 9.01 -5.50 -7.75
C PHE A 510 8.21 -4.90 -6.59
N GLY A 511 6.95 -5.28 -6.50
CA GLY A 511 6.03 -4.82 -5.48
C GLY A 511 4.99 -5.85 -5.11
N PHE A 512 4.07 -5.44 -4.25
CA PHE A 512 3.01 -6.32 -3.79
C PHE A 512 2.14 -6.85 -4.94
N MET A 513 1.82 -6.01 -5.94
CA MET A 513 1.08 -6.43 -7.14
C MET A 513 1.85 -7.47 -7.98
N THR A 514 3.18 -7.36 -8.06
CA THR A 514 3.98 -8.38 -8.75
C THR A 514 4.04 -9.70 -7.97
N LEU A 515 4.04 -9.66 -6.64
CA LEU A 515 3.94 -10.86 -5.80
C LEU A 515 2.63 -11.60 -6.07
N LEU A 516 1.51 -10.88 -6.17
CA LEU A 516 0.22 -11.45 -6.59
C LEU A 516 0.30 -12.10 -7.98
N GLY A 517 0.99 -11.44 -8.92
CA GLY A 517 1.25 -11.98 -10.25
C GLY A 517 2.04 -13.29 -10.24
N ILE A 518 3.09 -13.39 -9.40
CA ILE A 518 3.88 -14.61 -9.22
C ILE A 518 3.03 -15.75 -8.66
N ILE A 519 2.19 -15.46 -7.67
CA ILE A 519 1.28 -16.42 -7.07
C ILE A 519 0.25 -16.92 -8.10
N SER A 520 -0.33 -16.00 -8.88
CA SER A 520 -1.22 -16.33 -9.99
C SER A 520 -0.55 -17.22 -11.04
N LEU A 521 0.65 -16.84 -11.47
CA LEU A 521 1.45 -17.59 -12.44
C LEU A 521 1.78 -18.99 -11.91
N SER A 522 2.09 -19.12 -10.63
CA SER A 522 2.38 -20.41 -9.98
C SER A 522 1.20 -21.37 -10.12
N GLY A 523 -0.04 -20.92 -9.90
CA GLY A 523 -1.24 -21.74 -10.11
C GLY A 523 -1.39 -22.24 -11.55
N ILE A 524 -1.14 -21.38 -12.54
CA ILE A 524 -1.19 -21.74 -13.97
C ILE A 524 -0.10 -22.75 -14.33
N VAL A 525 1.12 -22.55 -13.84
CA VAL A 525 2.25 -23.47 -14.05
C VAL A 525 1.94 -24.85 -13.44
N ILE A 526 1.36 -24.88 -12.24
CA ILE A 526 0.91 -26.11 -11.59
C ILE A 526 -0.18 -26.79 -12.41
N ASN A 527 -1.19 -26.06 -12.89
CA ASN A 527 -2.25 -26.61 -13.75
C ASN A 527 -1.68 -27.33 -14.98
N ASN A 528 -0.81 -26.66 -15.74
CA ASN A 528 -0.18 -27.23 -16.92
C ASN A 528 0.66 -28.47 -16.59
N ALA A 529 1.39 -28.45 -15.47
CA ALA A 529 2.19 -29.58 -15.02
C ALA A 529 1.32 -30.77 -14.58
N ILE A 530 0.23 -30.53 -13.86
CA ILE A 530 -0.70 -31.58 -13.40
C ILE A 530 -1.27 -32.32 -14.62
N VAL A 531 -1.81 -31.55 -15.56
CA VAL A 531 -2.48 -32.03 -16.77
C VAL A 531 -1.51 -32.78 -17.70
N LEU A 532 -0.24 -32.38 -17.75
CA LEU A 532 0.80 -33.07 -18.51
C LEU A 532 1.18 -34.42 -17.86
N LEU A 533 1.46 -34.45 -16.56
CA LEU A 533 1.87 -35.67 -15.85
C LEU A 533 0.74 -36.69 -15.75
N ASP A 534 -0.50 -36.24 -15.56
CA ASP A 534 -1.67 -37.12 -15.53
C ASP A 534 -1.89 -37.81 -16.89
N ARG A 535 -1.67 -37.08 -17.99
CA ARG A 535 -1.75 -37.69 -19.32
C ARG A 535 -0.61 -38.68 -19.59
N ILE A 536 0.61 -38.38 -19.14
CA ILE A 536 1.73 -39.34 -19.21
C ILE A 536 1.37 -40.62 -18.44
N ARG A 537 0.71 -40.51 -17.28
CA ARG A 537 0.24 -41.68 -16.52
C ARG A 537 -0.72 -42.52 -17.34
N ILE A 538 -1.76 -41.90 -17.91
CA ILE A 538 -2.78 -42.59 -18.72
C ILE A 538 -2.14 -43.30 -19.93
N GLU A 539 -1.23 -42.66 -20.65
CA GLU A 539 -0.56 -43.26 -21.81
C GLU A 539 0.35 -44.46 -21.42
N ILE A 540 0.90 -44.48 -20.20
CA ILE A 540 1.69 -45.61 -19.69
C ILE A 540 0.79 -46.74 -19.16
N GLU A 541 -0.21 -46.40 -18.35
CA GLU A 541 -1.03 -47.37 -17.61
C GLU A 541 -2.14 -47.99 -18.47
N GLU A 542 -2.81 -47.19 -19.31
CA GLU A 542 -3.96 -47.63 -20.12
C GLU A 542 -3.57 -48.06 -21.54
N HIS A 543 -2.60 -47.36 -22.17
CA HIS A 543 -2.15 -47.66 -23.53
C HIS A 543 -0.86 -48.48 -23.61
N GLY A 544 -0.21 -48.77 -22.48
CA GLY A 544 0.96 -49.65 -22.41
C GLY A 544 2.19 -49.13 -23.15
N LEU A 545 2.28 -47.82 -23.42
CA LEU A 545 3.43 -47.24 -24.10
C LEU A 545 4.68 -47.25 -23.20
N GLU A 546 5.85 -47.49 -23.81
CA GLU A 546 7.11 -47.35 -23.08
C GLU A 546 7.27 -45.92 -22.52
N PRO A 547 7.82 -45.73 -21.29
CA PRO A 547 7.86 -44.42 -20.63
C PRO A 547 8.48 -43.30 -21.48
N GLN A 548 9.55 -43.60 -22.23
CA GLN A 548 10.20 -42.62 -23.10
C GLN A 548 9.29 -42.21 -24.26
N ARG A 549 8.59 -43.17 -24.87
CA ARG A 549 7.66 -42.91 -25.97
C ARG A 549 6.42 -42.17 -25.48
N ALA A 550 5.88 -42.55 -24.32
CA ALA A 550 4.74 -41.90 -23.67
C ALA A 550 5.02 -40.41 -23.37
N ILE A 551 6.22 -40.06 -22.89
CA ILE A 551 6.61 -38.66 -22.65
C ILE A 551 6.62 -37.86 -23.96
N VAL A 552 7.26 -38.38 -25.01
CA VAL A 552 7.38 -37.70 -26.31
C VAL A 552 6.00 -37.48 -26.93
N GLU A 553 5.19 -38.53 -26.97
CA GLU A 553 3.88 -38.51 -27.60
C GLU A 553 2.91 -37.60 -26.82
N THR A 554 2.90 -37.68 -25.50
CA THR A 554 2.09 -36.78 -24.65
C THR A 554 2.52 -35.32 -24.83
N ALA A 555 3.82 -35.04 -24.86
CA ALA A 555 4.32 -33.68 -25.05
C ALA A 555 3.94 -33.09 -26.42
N GLN A 556 3.86 -33.92 -27.47
CA GLN A 556 3.36 -33.51 -28.79
C GLN A 556 1.85 -33.27 -28.78
N ARG A 557 1.07 -34.18 -28.18
CA ARG A 557 -0.40 -34.05 -28.02
C ARG A 557 -0.78 -32.80 -27.21
N ARG A 558 0.04 -32.42 -26.22
CA ARG A 558 -0.19 -31.27 -25.33
C ARG A 558 0.33 -29.95 -25.85
N LEU A 559 1.20 -29.93 -26.86
CA LEU A 559 1.83 -28.69 -27.35
C LEU A 559 0.79 -27.65 -27.75
N ARG A 560 -0.17 -28.02 -28.60
CA ARG A 560 -1.22 -27.10 -29.07
C ARG A 560 -2.15 -26.63 -27.95
N PRO A 561 -2.70 -27.51 -27.10
CA PRO A 561 -3.47 -27.08 -25.93
C PRO A 561 -2.71 -26.10 -25.02
N ILE A 562 -1.44 -26.38 -24.70
CA ILE A 562 -0.62 -25.54 -23.81
C ILE A 562 -0.30 -24.18 -24.45
N LEU A 563 -0.02 -24.14 -25.75
CA LEU A 563 0.17 -22.88 -26.47
C LEU A 563 -1.12 -22.05 -26.48
N LEU A 564 -2.28 -22.68 -26.66
CA LEU A 564 -3.56 -21.99 -26.64
C LEU A 564 -3.88 -21.43 -25.25
N THR A 565 -3.65 -22.20 -24.17
CA THR A 565 -3.87 -21.70 -22.80
C THR A 565 -2.92 -20.55 -22.51
N THR A 566 -1.63 -20.69 -22.84
CA THR A 566 -0.64 -19.63 -22.65
C THR A 566 -0.98 -18.37 -23.45
N ALA A 567 -1.39 -18.52 -24.72
CA ALA A 567 -1.81 -17.40 -25.56
C ALA A 567 -3.08 -16.72 -25.05
N THR A 568 -4.04 -17.50 -24.53
CA THR A 568 -5.27 -16.94 -23.94
C THR A 568 -4.97 -16.18 -22.65
N THR A 569 -4.10 -16.73 -21.79
CA THR A 569 -3.67 -16.06 -20.56
C THR A 569 -2.91 -14.77 -20.88
N ALA A 570 -1.91 -14.84 -21.76
CA ALA A 570 -1.15 -13.65 -22.18
C ALA A 570 -2.08 -12.62 -22.86
N GLY A 571 -2.94 -13.06 -23.78
CA GLY A 571 -3.90 -12.19 -24.48
C GLY A 571 -4.96 -11.59 -23.57
N GLY A 572 -5.36 -12.27 -22.49
CA GLY A 572 -6.29 -11.74 -21.50
C GLY A 572 -5.65 -10.72 -20.56
N LEU A 573 -4.35 -10.86 -20.27
CA LEU A 573 -3.60 -9.97 -19.39
C LEU A 573 -2.97 -8.78 -20.13
N LEU A 574 -2.71 -8.88 -21.44
CA LEU A 574 -2.13 -7.81 -22.25
C LEU A 574 -2.97 -6.51 -22.22
N PRO A 575 -4.31 -6.53 -22.37
CA PRO A 575 -5.12 -5.33 -22.26
C PRO A 575 -5.02 -4.66 -20.89
N LEU A 576 -4.91 -5.44 -19.81
CA LEU A 576 -4.70 -4.91 -18.46
C LEU A 576 -3.34 -4.24 -18.31
N TRP A 577 -2.32 -4.75 -19.01
CA TRP A 577 -0.99 -4.14 -19.00
C TRP A 577 -0.93 -2.82 -19.80
N PHE A 578 -1.67 -2.70 -20.90
CA PHE A 578 -1.72 -1.45 -21.68
C PHE A 578 -2.71 -0.42 -21.16
N GLY A 579 -3.76 -0.87 -20.45
CA GLY A 579 -4.83 -0.02 -19.95
C GLY A 579 -4.70 0.38 -18.48
N GLY A 580 -3.64 -0.04 -17.79
CA GLY A 580 -3.37 0.23 -16.38
C GLY A 580 -2.02 0.90 -16.13
#